data_AF-A0A167TJJ0-F1
#
_entry.id   AF-A0A167TJJ0-F1
#
_cell.length_a   1.000
_cell.length_b   1.000
_cell.length_c   1.000
_cell.angle_alpha   90.00
_cell.angle_beta   90.00
_cell.angle_gamma   90.00
#
_symmetry.space_group_name_H-M   'P 1'
#
loop_
_entity.id
_entity.type
_entity.pdbx_description
1 polymer ?
#
loop_
_entity_poly.entity_id
_entity_poly.type
_entity_poly.pdbx_seq_one_letter_code
_entity_poly.pdbx_strand_id
1 'polypeptide(L)' 'MTYLLGLFLYFPEDKREYIPAAITCTLFLIAAILTMRLIMKISKRQEEKAKQFEERLRKENVIQDKQ' A
#
# COMPACT_ATOMS: atom_id res chain seq x y z
N MET A 1 -21.22 12.40 31.70
CA MET A 1 -19.90 12.03 31.14
C MET A 1 -19.69 10.52 31.33
N THR A 2 -20.37 9.67 30.54
CA THR A 2 -20.32 8.20 30.68
C THR A 2 -20.49 7.43 29.36
N TYR A 3 -20.89 8.08 28.26
CA TYR A 3 -21.26 7.40 27.01
C TYR A 3 -20.07 7.05 26.08
N LEU A 4 -18.83 7.40 26.45
CA LEU A 4 -17.65 7.16 25.61
C LEU A 4 -17.05 5.76 25.78
N LEU A 5 -17.26 5.10 26.93
CA LEU A 5 -16.67 3.78 27.20
C LEU A 5 -17.51 2.61 26.64
N GLY A 6 -18.78 2.84 26.29
CA GLY A 6 -19.69 1.81 25.77
C GLY A 6 -19.64 1.59 24.25
N LEU A 7 -18.90 2.41 23.51
CA LEU A 7 -18.91 2.40 22.05
C LEU A 7 -17.97 1.36 21.40
N PHE A 8 -17.11 0.66 22.15
CA PHE A 8 -16.06 -0.15 21.53
C PHE A 8 -15.69 -1.47 22.21
N LEU A 9 -16.33 -1.84 23.32
CA LEU A 9 -16.00 -3.10 24.02
C LEU A 9 -17.23 -3.95 24.36
N TYR A 10 -18.20 -4.04 23.44
CA TYR A 10 -19.13 -5.17 23.47
C TYR A 10 -18.50 -6.33 22.70
N PHE A 11 -17.99 -7.31 23.44
CA PHE A 11 -17.55 -8.56 22.84
C PHE A 11 -18.75 -9.49 22.78
N PRO A 12 -19.25 -9.85 21.57
CA PRO A 12 -20.33 -10.82 21.48
C PRO A 12 -19.93 -12.12 22.17
N GLU A 13 -20.79 -12.59 23.07
CA GLU A 13 -20.62 -13.87 23.77
C GLU A 13 -20.53 -15.03 22.77
N ASP A 14 -21.26 -14.91 21.65
CA ASP A 14 -21.27 -15.90 20.59
C ASP A 14 -20.24 -15.56 19.50
N LYS A 15 -19.22 -16.40 19.36
CA LYS A 15 -18.08 -16.15 18.45
C LYS A 15 -18.47 -16.04 16.98
N ARG A 16 -19.68 -16.48 16.62
CA ARG A 16 -20.23 -16.41 15.27
C ARG A 16 -20.43 -14.97 14.79
N GLU A 17 -20.66 -14.02 15.70
CA GLU A 17 -20.82 -12.60 15.36
C GLU A 17 -19.52 -11.94 14.88
N TYR A 18 -18.35 -12.53 15.12
CA TYR A 18 -17.07 -12.05 14.59
C TYR A 18 -16.77 -12.50 13.15
N ILE A 19 -17.49 -13.52 12.63
CA ILE A 19 -17.24 -14.09 11.31
C ILE A 19 -17.30 -13.01 10.19
N PRO A 20 -18.29 -12.11 10.17
CA PRO A 20 -18.35 -11.04 9.16
C PRO A 20 -17.14 -10.09 9.22
N ALA A 21 -16.67 -9.77 10.43
CA ALA A 21 -15.49 -8.93 10.62
C ALA A 21 -14.22 -9.63 10.12
N ALA A 22 -14.05 -10.92 10.44
CA ALA A 22 -12.91 -11.71 9.98
C ALA A 22 -12.86 -11.82 8.44
N ILE A 23 -14.00 -12.05 7.78
CA ILE A 23 -14.10 -12.08 6.32
C ILE A 23 -13.71 -10.73 5.73
N THR A 24 -14.25 -9.63 6.26
CA THR A 24 -13.96 -8.28 5.78
C THR A 24 -12.47 -7.94 5.95
N CYS A 25 -11.91 -8.17 7.13
CA CYS A 25 -10.49 -7.98 7.40
C CYS A 25 -9.62 -8.80 6.44
N THR A 26 -9.95 -10.06 6.21
CA THR A 26 -9.21 -10.94 5.30
C THR A 26 -9.27 -10.44 3.86
N LEU A 27 -10.44 -10.02 3.39
CA LEU A 27 -10.62 -9.47 2.04
C LEU A 27 -9.80 -8.19 1.84
N PHE A 28 -9.83 -7.26 2.81
CA PHE A 28 -9.02 -6.05 2.76
C PHE A 28 -7.53 -6.35 2.82
N LEU A 29 -7.11 -7.32 3.63
CA LEU A 29 -5.71 -7.72 3.74
C LEU A 29 -5.20 -8.26 2.39
N ILE A 30 -5.97 -9.15 1.76
CA ILE A 30 -5.64 -9.69 0.43
C ILE A 30 -5.57 -8.55 -0.59
N ALA A 31 -6.56 -7.65 -0.61
CA ALA A 31 -6.58 -6.51 -1.52
C ALA A 31 -5.37 -5.59 -1.33
N ALA A 32 -4.98 -5.31 -0.08
CA ALA A 32 -3.81 -4.49 0.24
C ALA A 32 -2.51 -5.14 -0.25
N ILE A 33 -2.34 -6.45 -0.04
CA ILE A 33 -1.16 -7.19 -0.52
C ILE A 33 -1.10 -7.16 -2.05
N LEU A 34 -2.22 -7.40 -2.73
CA LEU A 34 -2.29 -7.35 -4.20
C LEU A 34 -1.96 -5.96 -4.73
N THR A 35 -2.52 -4.92 -4.10
CA THR A 35 -2.28 -3.51 -4.45
C THR A 35 -0.81 -3.17 -4.29
N MET A 36 -0.19 -3.51 -3.16
CA MET A 36 1.23 -3.30 -2.93
C MET A 36 2.09 -4.01 -3.98
N ARG A 37 1.75 -5.25 -4.36
CA ARG A 37 2.48 -5.97 -5.42
C ARG A 37 2.32 -5.31 -6.78
N LEU A 38 1.14 -4.80 -7.12
CA LEU A 38 0.91 -4.07 -8.37
C LEU A 38 1.74 -2.78 -8.42
N ILE A 39 1.73 -2.01 -7.34
CA ILE A 39 2.52 -0.77 -7.24
C ILE A 39 4.01 -1.07 -7.43
N MET A 40 4.56 -2.04 -6.69
CA MET A 40 5.97 -2.43 -6.83
C MET A 40 6.35 -2.85 -8.25
N LYS A 41 5.48 -3.61 -8.94
CA LYS A 41 5.72 -4.02 -10.33
C LYS A 41 5.75 -2.82 -11.27
N ILE A 42 4.85 -1.86 -11.06
CA ILE A 42 4.79 -0.63 -11.86
C ILE A 42 6.02 0.24 -11.58
N SER A 43 6.41 0.42 -10.31
CA SER A 43 7.58 1.22 -9.91
C SER A 43 8.86 0.72 -10.55
N LYS A 44 9.10 -0.61 -10.60
CA LYS A 44 10.29 -1.17 -11.28
C LYS A 44 10.37 -0.79 -12.75
N ARG A 45 9.23 -0.80 -13.46
CA ARG A 45 9.18 -0.39 -14.88
C ARG A 45 9.40 1.12 -15.06
N GLN A 46 8.96 1.93 -14.10
CA GLN A 46 9.21 3.37 -14.13
C GLN A 46 10.67 3.69 -13.83
N GLU A 47 11.29 3.00 -12.87
CA GLU A 47 12.69 3.14 -12.52
C GLU A 47 13.61 2.84 -13.71
N GLU A 48 13.34 1.75 -14.44
CA GLU A 48 14.13 1.40 -15.61
C GLU A 48 14.01 2.45 -16.73
N LYS A 49 12.80 2.97 -16.96
CA LYS A 49 12.59 4.06 -17.93
C LYS A 49 13.28 5.35 -17.49
N ALA A 50 13.26 5.67 -16.20
CA ALA A 50 13.93 6.84 -15.64
C ALA A 50 15.46 6.72 -15.84
N LYS A 51 16.05 5.57 -15.51
CA LYS A 51 17.49 5.32 -15.75
C LYS A 51 17.89 5.46 -17.21
N GLN A 52 17.10 4.90 -18.13
CA GLN A 52 17.36 5.05 -19.57
C GLN A 52 17.24 6.51 -20.03
N PHE A 53 16.32 7.27 -19.43
CA PHE A 53 16.18 8.70 -19.71
C PHE A 53 17.39 9.48 -19.19
N GLU A 54 17.82 9.25 -17.95
CA GLU A 54 19.02 9.85 -17.36
C GLU A 54 20.28 9.56 -18.19
N GLU A 55 20.47 8.31 -18.66
CA GLU A 55 21.58 7.97 -19.55
C GLU A 55 21.55 8.74 -20.88
N ARG A 56 20.37 8.97 -21.46
CA ARG A 56 20.23 9.77 -22.69
C ARG A 56 20.60 11.23 -22.43
N LEU A 57 20.08 11.84 -21.37
CA LEU A 57 20.43 13.22 -21.01
C LEU A 57 21.93 13.39 -20.70
N ARG A 58 22.56 12.37 -20.10
CA ARG A 58 24.01 12.37 -19.86
C ARG A 58 24.79 12.29 -21.17
N LYS A 59 24.36 11.47 -22.14
CA LYS A 59 24.97 11.41 -23.48
C LYS A 59 24.81 12.73 -24.23
N GLU A 60 23.69 13.41 -24.06
CA GLU A 60 23.42 14.71 -24.66
C GLU A 60 24.08 15.88 -23.89
N ASN A 61 24.87 15.60 -22.84
CA ASN A 61 25.56 16.59 -21.99
C ASN A 61 24.66 17.65 -21.36
N VAL A 62 23.34 17.44 -21.37
CA VAL A 62 22.34 18.39 -20.84
C VAL A 62 22.36 18.43 -19.30
N ILE A 63 22.75 17.32 -18.67
CA ILE A 63 22.96 17.23 -17.22
C ILE A 63 24.46 17.02 -16.99
N GLN A 64 25.14 18.07 -16.51
CA GLN A 64 26.49 17.99 -15.95
C GLN A 64 26.34 17.74 -14.45
N ASP A 65 26.95 16.66 -13.96
CA ASP A 65 26.99 16.35 -12.53
C ASP A 65 27.73 17.48 -11.82
N LYS A 66 27.01 18.28 -11.02
CA LYS A 66 27.64 19.22 -10.10
C LYS A 66 28.27 18.35 -9.00
N GLN A 67 29.58 18.16 -9.12
CA GLN A 67 30.49 17.64 -8.09
C GLN A 67 30.14 18.21 -6.70
#